data_AF-A0A087YKP3-F1
#
_entry.id   AF-A0A087YKP3-F1
#
_cell.length_a   1.000
_cell.length_b   1.000
_cell.length_c   1.000
_cell.angle_alpha   90.00
_cell.angle_beta   90.00
_cell.angle_gamma   90.00
#
_symmetry.space_group_name_H-M   'P 1'
#
loop_
_entity.id
_entity.type
_entity.pdbx_description
1 polymer ?
#
loop_
_entity_poly.entity_id
_entity_poly.type
_entity_poly.pdbx_seq_one_letter_code
_entity_poly.pdbx_strand_id
1 'polypeptide(L)'
;MGHSFGMSHDAAGCVCGPAYSNNCVMTEKLNVGGHGFPDFFSDCSIQQLAQFMERAQPSCLDPPGRISTIALGPHCGNGLLDCGEECDCGTAEECINPCCDASTCRLTEGSQCAHGECCESCQLKASGSICRRAAGACDLPEYCSGDSADCPEDSFEMNGKPCSSQAPGYCYDGQCPTRAKHCWRLFGEGAKEGPDLCFDLNKRGQDGANCGRDGQSFIKCSPQDLKCGSMFCVGGEEPITGKHAVFDVWGAACRVLVEVDRTRNFDMVPNGTTCGDNKVCLSSKCVDVSVFGRREDCAKKCNNNGVCNHKHECHCNPGWAPPHCDVKYADIAKGQTVMIAGVCAGISTLLVVALVIAGLMCCRKSNIRDRHMYKRKKQSPPCKLNPVFQEKAVRDRPQISQPTLMESTSSRVCSPLVVAVTPCRPSPQPPPKPSSVSSTSETEPMKPVPPSKPLSPLNKPQNPGTKPRPPAVPPVKPSPPRVARFKPPPPPPPPQAKPRFIRPA
;
A
#
# COMPACT_ATOMS: atom_id res chain seq x y z
N MET A 1 20.20 2.15 -8.19
CA MET A 1 19.09 1.54 -7.43
C MET A 1 19.49 0.22 -6.78
N GLY A 2 20.22 -0.70 -7.43
CA GLY A 2 20.50 -2.03 -6.85
C GLY A 2 20.99 -2.08 -5.39
N HIS A 3 22.02 -1.29 -5.04
CA HIS A 3 22.49 -1.19 -3.64
C HIS A 3 21.43 -0.68 -2.64
N SER A 4 20.44 0.09 -3.10
CA SER A 4 19.32 0.54 -2.25
C SER A 4 18.40 -0.61 -1.84
N PHE A 5 18.41 -1.70 -2.62
CA PHE A 5 17.72 -2.97 -2.33
C PHE A 5 18.69 -4.05 -1.81
N GLY A 6 19.76 -3.66 -1.09
CA GLY A 6 20.68 -4.58 -0.42
C GLY A 6 21.61 -5.40 -1.32
N MET A 7 21.57 -5.22 -2.65
CA MET A 7 22.45 -5.97 -3.56
C MET A 7 23.88 -5.41 -3.51
N SER A 8 24.84 -6.27 -3.18
CA SER A 8 26.28 -6.01 -3.25
C SER A 8 26.82 -6.19 -4.68
N HIS A 9 28.11 -5.95 -4.91
CA HIS A 9 28.73 -6.30 -6.20
C HIS A 9 28.81 -7.80 -6.42
N ASP A 10 28.76 -8.21 -7.69
CA ASP A 10 28.87 -9.61 -8.13
C ASP A 10 30.24 -10.21 -7.79
N ALA A 11 30.22 -11.42 -7.22
CA ALA A 11 31.40 -12.20 -6.88
C ALA A 11 31.74 -13.22 -7.99
N ALA A 12 32.92 -13.85 -7.89
CA ALA A 12 33.32 -14.90 -8.82
C ALA A 12 32.37 -16.10 -8.74
N GLY A 13 31.66 -16.39 -9.84
CA GLY A 13 30.65 -17.43 -9.95
C GLY A 13 29.22 -16.91 -10.20
N CYS A 14 28.96 -15.63 -9.93
CA CYS A 14 27.67 -14.98 -10.22
C CYS A 14 27.51 -14.75 -11.73
N VAL A 15 26.34 -15.05 -12.28
CA VAL A 15 26.07 -15.07 -13.74
C VAL A 15 24.69 -14.51 -14.07
N CYS A 16 24.55 -13.87 -15.25
CA CYS A 16 23.33 -13.17 -15.65
C CYS A 16 22.89 -13.43 -17.10
N GLY A 17 21.59 -13.25 -17.34
CA GLY A 17 20.96 -13.36 -18.66
C GLY A 17 20.92 -14.79 -19.24
N PRO A 18 20.24 -14.99 -20.39
CA PRO A 18 20.03 -16.31 -20.99
C PRO A 18 21.31 -16.99 -21.51
N ALA A 19 22.43 -16.27 -21.57
CA ALA A 19 23.73 -16.75 -22.04
C ALA A 19 24.75 -17.01 -20.91
N TYR A 20 24.36 -16.88 -19.64
CA TYR A 20 25.26 -16.99 -18.47
C TYR A 20 26.50 -16.07 -18.58
N SER A 21 26.22 -14.78 -18.80
CA SER A 21 27.23 -13.73 -18.93
C SER A 21 27.82 -13.33 -17.57
N ASN A 22 29.05 -12.81 -17.58
CA ASN A 22 29.69 -12.14 -16.44
C ASN A 22 29.55 -10.60 -16.53
N ASN A 23 29.01 -10.05 -17.61
CA ASN A 23 28.71 -8.62 -17.75
C ASN A 23 27.29 -8.36 -17.22
N CYS A 24 27.19 -8.11 -15.92
CA CYS A 24 25.94 -8.03 -15.17
C CYS A 24 25.77 -6.66 -14.50
N VAL A 25 24.53 -6.25 -14.20
CA VAL A 25 24.20 -4.91 -13.66
C VAL A 25 24.98 -4.57 -12.38
N MET A 26 25.30 -5.57 -11.56
CA MET A 26 25.98 -5.40 -10.27
C MET A 26 27.48 -5.74 -10.31
N THR A 27 28.09 -5.83 -11.49
CA THR A 27 29.55 -6.01 -11.60
C THR A 27 30.31 -4.82 -11.00
N GLU A 28 31.45 -5.07 -10.33
CA GLU A 28 32.23 -4.02 -9.62
C GLU A 28 32.71 -2.89 -10.54
N LYS A 29 32.91 -3.18 -11.84
CA LYS A 29 33.39 -2.23 -12.85
C LYS A 29 32.69 -2.46 -14.19
N LEU A 30 32.01 -1.44 -14.70
CA LEU A 30 31.24 -1.51 -15.94
C LEU A 30 32.12 -1.86 -17.15
N ASN A 31 31.92 -3.04 -17.73
CA ASN A 31 32.74 -3.57 -18.82
C ASN A 31 32.25 -3.11 -20.20
N VAL A 32 32.43 -1.83 -20.52
CA VAL A 32 32.08 -1.21 -21.82
C VAL A 32 32.99 -1.66 -22.99
N GLY A 33 33.60 -2.84 -22.90
CA GLY A 33 34.59 -3.38 -23.82
C GLY A 33 33.96 -3.99 -25.08
N GLY A 34 33.21 -3.21 -25.86
CA GLY A 34 32.53 -3.66 -27.08
C GLY A 34 31.26 -4.48 -26.85
N HIS A 35 31.09 -5.04 -25.64
CA HIS A 35 29.80 -5.49 -25.14
C HIS A 35 28.96 -4.29 -24.70
N GLY A 36 27.64 -4.37 -24.88
CA GLY A 36 26.72 -3.30 -24.50
C GLY A 36 26.63 -3.08 -22.98
N PHE A 37 25.82 -2.08 -22.59
CA PHE A 37 25.43 -1.93 -21.19
C PHE A 37 24.73 -3.22 -20.71
N PRO A 38 24.97 -3.66 -19.46
CA PRO A 38 24.37 -4.89 -18.96
C PRO A 38 22.91 -4.68 -18.59
N ASP A 39 21.99 -5.36 -19.26
CA ASP A 39 20.55 -5.27 -19.00
C ASP A 39 20.05 -6.25 -17.91
N PHE A 40 20.89 -7.22 -17.53
CA PHE A 40 20.51 -8.33 -16.64
C PHE A 40 21.21 -8.28 -15.27
N PHE A 41 20.42 -8.46 -14.20
CA PHE A 41 20.93 -8.83 -12.89
C PHE A 41 21.43 -10.28 -12.88
N SER A 42 22.38 -10.58 -11.98
CA SER A 42 22.86 -11.94 -11.73
C SER A 42 21.91 -12.75 -10.85
N ASP A 43 22.10 -14.07 -10.85
CA ASP A 43 21.55 -14.99 -9.85
C ASP A 43 21.85 -14.54 -8.41
N CYS A 44 23.10 -14.20 -8.11
CA CYS A 44 23.53 -13.65 -6.82
C CYS A 44 22.79 -12.35 -6.45
N SER A 45 22.53 -11.47 -7.42
CA SER A 45 21.79 -10.22 -7.23
C SER A 45 20.33 -10.52 -6.89
N ILE A 46 19.67 -11.40 -7.66
CA ILE A 46 18.29 -11.80 -7.45
C ILE A 46 18.11 -12.47 -6.07
N GLN A 47 19.06 -13.29 -5.62
CA GLN A 47 19.03 -13.88 -4.28
C GLN A 47 19.16 -12.83 -3.18
N GLN A 48 20.08 -11.86 -3.32
CA GLN A 48 20.23 -10.75 -2.37
C GLN A 48 18.99 -9.85 -2.33
N LEU A 49 18.36 -9.59 -3.48
CA LEU A 49 17.11 -8.84 -3.59
C LEU A 49 15.97 -9.54 -2.84
N ALA A 50 15.83 -10.86 -2.98
CA ALA A 50 14.85 -11.64 -2.24
C ALA A 50 15.10 -11.58 -0.73
N GLN A 51 16.35 -11.77 -0.29
CA GLN A 51 16.72 -11.69 1.13
C GLN A 51 16.51 -10.28 1.70
N PHE A 52 16.76 -9.23 0.91
CA PHE A 52 16.46 -7.85 1.27
C PHE A 52 14.97 -7.62 1.43
N MET A 53 14.12 -8.04 0.48
CA MET A 53 12.67 -7.85 0.61
C MET A 53 12.11 -8.56 1.84
N GLU A 54 12.59 -9.77 2.14
CA GLU A 54 12.17 -10.55 3.32
C GLU A 54 12.59 -9.90 4.65
N ARG A 55 13.84 -9.42 4.76
CA ARG A 55 14.39 -8.82 5.99
C ARG A 55 14.01 -7.34 6.16
N ALA A 56 14.09 -6.54 5.09
CA ALA A 56 13.83 -5.11 5.13
C ALA A 56 12.34 -4.79 5.20
N GLN A 57 11.47 -5.57 4.53
CA GLN A 57 10.01 -5.35 4.46
C GLN A 57 9.64 -3.87 4.16
N PRO A 58 10.05 -3.32 3.00
CA PRO A 58 9.99 -1.88 2.72
C PRO A 58 8.60 -1.43 2.21
N SER A 59 7.72 -1.02 3.11
CA SER A 59 6.36 -0.54 2.77
C SER A 59 6.30 0.77 1.96
N CYS A 60 7.44 1.40 1.67
CA CYS A 60 7.54 2.49 0.70
C CYS A 60 7.60 2.03 -0.77
N LEU A 61 7.54 0.71 -1.02
CA LEU A 61 7.47 0.10 -2.35
C LEU A 61 6.09 -0.51 -2.66
N ASP A 62 5.15 -0.47 -1.69
CA ASP A 62 3.78 -0.88 -1.94
C ASP A 62 3.15 0.03 -3.03
N PRO A 63 2.24 -0.48 -3.89
CA PRO A 63 1.80 0.26 -5.07
C PRO A 63 1.25 1.65 -4.72
N PRO A 64 1.77 2.73 -5.33
CA PRO A 64 1.21 4.05 -5.10
C PRO A 64 -0.22 4.11 -5.62
N GLY A 65 -1.12 4.69 -4.83
CA GLY A 65 -2.41 5.15 -5.35
C GLY A 65 -2.23 6.20 -6.47
N ARG A 66 -3.33 6.51 -7.17
CA ARG A 66 -3.41 7.41 -8.35
C ARG A 66 -2.25 8.41 -8.48
N ILE A 67 -1.31 8.08 -9.36
CA ILE A 67 -0.14 8.90 -9.63
C ILE A 67 -0.60 10.18 -10.34
N SER A 68 -0.18 11.34 -9.82
CA SER A 68 -0.54 12.66 -10.36
C SER A 68 0.68 13.55 -10.64
N THR A 69 1.88 12.97 -10.55
CA THR A 69 3.13 13.70 -10.32
C THR A 69 4.31 13.24 -11.18
N ILE A 70 4.15 12.26 -12.07
CA ILE A 70 5.18 11.95 -13.07
C ILE A 70 5.16 13.04 -14.14
N ALA A 71 6.26 13.80 -14.22
CA ALA A 71 6.35 15.06 -14.99
C ALA A 71 6.43 14.89 -16.53
N LEU A 72 6.09 13.71 -17.06
CA LEU A 72 6.00 13.43 -18.50
C LEU A 72 4.61 13.73 -19.07
N GLY A 73 3.57 13.77 -18.23
CA GLY A 73 2.17 13.81 -18.65
C GLY A 73 1.64 12.42 -19.05
N PRO A 74 0.33 12.27 -19.28
CA PRO A 74 -0.28 10.98 -19.61
C PRO A 74 0.35 10.32 -20.84
N HIS A 75 0.74 9.05 -20.72
CA HIS A 75 1.29 8.28 -21.83
C HIS A 75 0.79 6.83 -21.82
N CYS A 76 -0.39 6.61 -22.39
CA CYS A 76 -0.89 5.29 -22.76
C CYS A 76 0.17 4.35 -23.35
N GLY A 77 0.22 3.14 -22.82
CA GLY A 77 1.20 2.09 -23.14
C GLY A 77 2.44 2.10 -22.26
N ASN A 78 2.44 2.84 -21.13
CA ASN A 78 3.57 2.91 -20.19
C ASN A 78 3.44 1.96 -18.98
N GLY A 79 2.29 1.30 -18.81
CA GLY A 79 1.99 0.39 -17.69
C GLY A 79 1.52 1.06 -16.39
N LEU A 80 1.23 2.37 -16.40
CA LEU A 80 0.75 3.17 -15.28
C LEU A 80 -0.56 3.86 -15.66
N LEU A 81 -1.57 3.81 -14.78
CA LEU A 81 -2.87 4.42 -15.05
C LEU A 81 -2.80 5.95 -14.91
N ASP A 82 -2.62 6.65 -16.03
CA ASP A 82 -2.44 8.10 -16.07
C ASP A 82 -3.76 8.91 -16.10
N CYS A 83 -3.64 10.23 -15.90
CA CYS A 83 -4.77 11.16 -15.84
C CYS A 83 -5.51 11.34 -17.18
N GLY A 84 -6.54 10.51 -17.40
CA GLY A 84 -7.44 10.58 -18.56
C GLY A 84 -7.77 9.21 -19.16
N GLU A 85 -7.02 8.20 -18.74
CA GLU A 85 -7.12 6.82 -19.17
C GLU A 85 -8.06 6.01 -18.25
N GLU A 86 -8.52 4.87 -18.75
CA GLU A 86 -9.40 3.95 -18.01
C GLU A 86 -8.66 2.66 -17.61
N CYS A 87 -7.57 2.35 -18.33
CA CYS A 87 -6.65 1.26 -18.07
C CYS A 87 -5.34 1.48 -18.87
N ASP A 88 -4.19 1.06 -18.34
CA ASP A 88 -2.95 0.91 -19.12
C ASP A 88 -2.34 -0.46 -18.77
N CYS A 89 -1.98 -1.25 -19.79
CA CYS A 89 -1.45 -2.62 -19.67
C CYS A 89 -0.08 -2.80 -20.36
N GLY A 90 0.64 -1.71 -20.62
CA GLY A 90 1.86 -1.71 -21.41
C GLY A 90 1.58 -1.61 -22.93
N THR A 91 2.61 -1.90 -23.73
CA THR A 91 2.54 -1.80 -25.19
C THR A 91 1.56 -2.79 -25.82
N ALA A 92 1.16 -2.56 -27.08
CA ALA A 92 0.26 -3.47 -27.80
C ALA A 92 0.86 -4.88 -28.02
N GLU A 93 2.19 -4.98 -27.97
CA GLU A 93 2.94 -6.24 -28.05
C GLU A 93 3.02 -6.99 -26.72
N GLU A 94 2.98 -6.28 -25.59
CA GLU A 94 3.12 -6.85 -24.23
C GLU A 94 1.79 -7.04 -23.50
N CYS A 95 0.76 -6.25 -23.85
CA CYS A 95 -0.53 -6.29 -23.17
C CYS A 95 -1.31 -7.59 -23.45
N ILE A 96 -1.35 -8.45 -22.43
CA ILE A 96 -2.16 -9.69 -22.41
C ILE A 96 -3.54 -9.50 -21.74
N ASN A 97 -3.95 -8.27 -21.44
CA ASN A 97 -5.15 -7.97 -20.65
C ASN A 97 -6.41 -7.82 -21.55
N PRO A 98 -7.35 -8.78 -21.57
CA PRO A 98 -8.54 -8.69 -22.44
C PRO A 98 -9.54 -7.60 -22.02
N CYS A 99 -9.34 -6.99 -20.85
CA CYS A 99 -10.19 -5.94 -20.32
C CYS A 99 -9.80 -4.54 -20.83
N CYS A 100 -8.65 -4.40 -21.48
CA CYS A 100 -8.06 -3.12 -21.87
C CYS A 100 -7.66 -3.11 -23.35
N ASP A 101 -7.96 -2.02 -24.06
CA ASP A 101 -7.39 -1.73 -25.37
C ASP A 101 -6.08 -0.95 -25.22
N ALA A 102 -4.94 -1.64 -25.37
CA ALA A 102 -3.60 -1.06 -25.29
C ALA A 102 -3.32 0.05 -26.33
N SER A 103 -4.15 0.18 -27.38
CA SER A 103 -4.00 1.24 -28.39
C SER A 103 -4.76 2.53 -28.06
N THR A 104 -5.68 2.50 -27.08
CA THR A 104 -6.47 3.68 -26.67
C THR A 104 -6.54 3.90 -25.16
N CYS A 105 -6.04 2.96 -24.34
CA CYS A 105 -6.10 2.96 -22.88
C CYS A 105 -7.52 3.09 -22.32
N ARG A 106 -8.44 2.36 -22.97
CA ARG A 106 -9.88 2.30 -22.69
C ARG A 106 -10.32 0.88 -22.34
N LEU A 107 -11.38 0.79 -21.53
CA LEU A 107 -11.98 -0.49 -21.20
C LEU A 107 -12.67 -1.10 -22.43
N THR A 108 -12.51 -2.41 -22.62
CA THR A 108 -13.19 -3.17 -23.69
C THR A 108 -14.70 -3.29 -23.43
N GLU A 109 -15.50 -3.55 -24.47
CA GLU A 109 -16.96 -3.58 -24.33
C GLU A 109 -17.42 -4.65 -23.33
N GLY A 110 -18.18 -4.22 -22.31
CA GLY A 110 -18.65 -5.07 -21.20
C GLY A 110 -17.70 -5.11 -19.98
N SER A 111 -16.50 -4.56 -20.07
CA SER A 111 -15.55 -4.45 -18.96
C SER A 111 -15.93 -3.29 -18.01
N GLN A 112 -15.94 -3.56 -16.70
CA GLN A 112 -16.08 -2.55 -15.64
C GLN A 112 -14.72 -2.12 -15.05
N CYS A 113 -13.69 -2.95 -15.25
CA CYS A 113 -12.33 -2.75 -14.76
C CYS A 113 -11.34 -3.54 -15.60
N ALA A 114 -10.06 -3.20 -15.50
CA ALA A 114 -8.95 -3.98 -16.06
C ALA A 114 -7.83 -4.29 -15.06
N HIS A 115 -7.68 -3.49 -14.01
CA HIS A 115 -6.58 -3.55 -13.03
C HIS A 115 -7.10 -3.40 -11.60
N GLY A 116 -6.22 -3.57 -10.61
CA GLY A 116 -6.57 -3.55 -9.18
C GLY A 116 -7.06 -4.89 -8.64
N GLU A 117 -6.83 -5.18 -7.36
CA GLU A 117 -7.11 -6.49 -6.75
C GLU A 117 -8.60 -6.77 -6.54
N CYS A 118 -9.45 -5.75 -6.71
CA CYS A 118 -10.91 -5.85 -6.73
C CYS A 118 -11.49 -6.01 -8.15
N CYS A 119 -10.65 -6.20 -9.17
CA CYS A 119 -11.07 -6.66 -10.50
C CYS A 119 -11.01 -8.20 -10.62
N GLU A 120 -11.99 -8.81 -11.28
CA GLU A 120 -12.03 -10.25 -11.59
C GLU A 120 -12.79 -10.48 -12.91
N SER A 121 -12.15 -11.11 -13.91
CA SER A 121 -12.74 -11.34 -15.24
C SER A 121 -13.37 -10.07 -15.86
N CYS A 122 -12.66 -8.95 -15.76
CA CYS A 122 -13.08 -7.61 -16.18
C CYS A 122 -14.30 -7.01 -15.43
N GLN A 123 -14.77 -7.65 -14.36
CA GLN A 123 -15.89 -7.18 -13.53
C GLN A 123 -15.41 -6.80 -12.12
N LEU A 124 -16.12 -5.90 -11.46
CA LEU A 124 -15.84 -5.57 -10.06
C LEU A 124 -16.23 -6.74 -9.14
N LYS A 125 -15.32 -7.12 -8.24
CA LYS A 125 -15.59 -8.13 -7.20
C LYS A 125 -16.71 -7.66 -6.27
N ALA A 126 -17.54 -8.61 -5.86
CA ALA A 126 -18.66 -8.33 -4.96
C ALA A 126 -18.20 -7.67 -3.63
N SER A 127 -19.06 -6.81 -3.07
CA SER A 127 -18.78 -6.14 -1.80
C SER A 127 -18.50 -7.14 -0.67
N GLY A 128 -17.41 -6.92 0.07
CA GLY A 128 -16.95 -7.85 1.11
C GLY A 128 -16.00 -8.95 0.62
N SER A 129 -15.72 -9.05 -0.68
CA SER A 129 -14.64 -9.91 -1.20
C SER A 129 -13.29 -9.43 -0.68
N ILE A 130 -12.46 -10.34 -0.15
CA ILE A 130 -11.12 -10.01 0.36
C ILE A 130 -10.17 -9.66 -0.79
N CYS A 131 -9.48 -8.53 -0.69
CA CYS A 131 -8.45 -8.10 -1.65
C CYS A 131 -7.04 -8.23 -1.04
N ARG A 132 -6.80 -7.62 0.13
CA ARG A 132 -5.57 -7.83 0.91
C ARG A 132 -5.84 -8.75 2.10
N ARG A 133 -4.83 -9.57 2.48
CA ARG A 133 -4.88 -10.39 3.69
C ARG A 133 -3.97 -9.78 4.74
N ALA A 134 -4.46 -9.69 5.98
CA ALA A 134 -3.65 -9.26 7.12
C ALA A 134 -2.32 -10.04 7.21
N ALA A 135 -1.20 -9.33 7.22
CA ALA A 135 0.14 -9.88 7.32
C ALA A 135 0.49 -10.41 8.73
N GLY A 136 -0.32 -10.09 9.75
CA GLY A 136 -0.14 -10.57 11.12
C GLY A 136 -1.22 -10.09 12.09
N ALA A 137 -1.05 -10.39 13.39
CA ALA A 137 -2.05 -10.10 14.43
C ALA A 137 -2.28 -8.59 14.73
N CYS A 138 -1.50 -7.71 14.10
CA CYS A 138 -1.61 -6.25 14.20
C CYS A 138 -2.11 -5.59 12.91
N ASP A 139 -2.43 -6.38 11.90
CA ASP A 139 -2.87 -5.94 10.60
C ASP A 139 -4.32 -6.36 10.37
N LEU A 140 -5.07 -5.65 9.53
CA LEU A 140 -6.46 -5.99 9.18
C LEU A 140 -6.55 -6.42 7.71
N PRO A 141 -7.52 -7.26 7.32
CA PRO A 141 -7.72 -7.65 5.93
C PRO A 141 -8.68 -6.70 5.20
N GLU A 142 -8.25 -6.06 4.11
CA GLU A 142 -9.13 -5.19 3.31
C GLU A 142 -10.09 -5.96 2.40
N TYR A 143 -11.26 -5.36 2.22
CA TYR A 143 -12.37 -5.90 1.47
C TYR A 143 -12.81 -4.93 0.37
N CYS A 144 -13.10 -5.47 -0.81
CA CYS A 144 -13.67 -4.71 -1.93
C CYS A 144 -14.98 -4.06 -1.52
N SER A 145 -15.14 -2.78 -1.87
CA SER A 145 -16.40 -2.04 -1.68
C SER A 145 -17.51 -2.56 -2.61
N GLY A 146 -17.16 -3.02 -3.80
CA GLY A 146 -18.07 -3.40 -4.89
C GLY A 146 -18.33 -2.30 -5.92
N ASP A 147 -17.73 -1.12 -5.75
CA ASP A 147 -17.81 0.03 -6.67
C ASP A 147 -16.43 0.58 -7.10
N SER A 148 -15.34 -0.07 -6.64
CA SER A 148 -13.94 0.20 -6.96
C SER A 148 -13.24 -1.06 -7.44
N ALA A 149 -12.32 -0.92 -8.40
CA ALA A 149 -11.43 -1.98 -8.88
C ALA A 149 -10.14 -2.08 -8.04
N ASP A 150 -9.75 -0.98 -7.40
CA ASP A 150 -8.62 -0.89 -6.48
C ASP A 150 -9.04 -1.38 -5.08
N CYS A 151 -8.15 -2.08 -4.36
CA CYS A 151 -8.34 -2.40 -2.95
C CYS A 151 -8.29 -1.12 -2.09
N PRO A 152 -9.04 -1.02 -0.97
CA PRO A 152 -8.91 0.11 -0.03
C PRO A 152 -7.50 0.24 0.57
N GLU A 153 -7.18 1.43 1.09
CA GLU A 153 -5.91 1.69 1.79
C GLU A 153 -5.69 0.74 2.98
N ASP A 154 -4.46 0.22 3.09
CA ASP A 154 -3.97 -0.60 4.20
C ASP A 154 -4.36 0.01 5.56
N SER A 155 -5.10 -0.76 6.34
CA SER A 155 -5.61 -0.36 7.65
C SER A 155 -5.16 -1.33 8.73
N PHE A 156 -4.09 -1.02 9.43
CA PHE A 156 -3.68 -1.81 10.60
C PHE A 156 -4.39 -1.45 11.92
N GLU A 157 -4.28 -2.34 12.91
CA GLU A 157 -4.80 -2.20 14.29
C GLU A 157 -4.15 -1.04 15.05
N MET A 158 -4.87 -0.46 16.00
CA MET A 158 -4.29 0.60 16.85
C MET A 158 -3.09 0.13 17.68
N ASN A 159 -2.11 1.04 17.76
CA ASN A 159 -0.92 0.87 18.59
C ASN A 159 -1.30 0.60 20.06
N GLY A 160 -0.58 -0.30 20.72
CA GLY A 160 -0.88 -0.76 22.08
C GLY A 160 -1.85 -1.95 22.19
N LYS A 161 -2.45 -2.44 21.10
CA LYS A 161 -3.19 -3.73 21.11
C LYS A 161 -2.22 -4.89 21.43
N PRO A 162 -2.51 -5.79 22.38
CA PRO A 162 -1.69 -7.00 22.59
C PRO A 162 -1.68 -7.92 21.36
N CYS A 163 -0.49 -8.36 20.92
CA CYS A 163 -0.28 -9.02 19.62
C CYS A 163 0.24 -10.46 19.69
N SER A 164 0.60 -10.96 20.87
CA SER A 164 1.00 -12.35 21.10
C SER A 164 0.37 -12.89 22.37
N SER A 165 -0.01 -14.18 22.33
CA SER A 165 -0.54 -14.92 23.49
C SER A 165 0.55 -15.69 24.26
N GLN A 166 1.78 -15.76 23.72
CA GLN A 166 2.88 -16.54 24.28
C GLN A 166 3.93 -15.68 24.99
N ALA A 167 4.03 -14.40 24.62
CA ALA A 167 4.97 -13.43 25.18
C ALA A 167 4.36 -12.02 25.15
N PRO A 168 4.71 -11.12 26.09
CA PRO A 168 4.22 -9.74 26.06
C PRO A 168 4.76 -8.99 24.85
N GLY A 169 3.85 -8.59 23.96
CA GLY A 169 4.10 -7.80 22.78
C GLY A 169 2.85 -6.99 22.43
N TYR A 170 3.04 -5.76 21.95
CA TYR A 170 1.97 -4.85 21.56
C TYR A 170 2.14 -4.39 20.12
N CYS A 171 1.04 -4.11 19.45
CA CYS A 171 1.03 -3.57 18.10
C CYS A 171 1.65 -2.17 18.07
N TYR A 172 2.40 -1.91 17.01
CA TYR A 172 2.93 -0.60 16.67
C TYR A 172 3.15 -0.53 15.17
N ASP A 173 2.51 0.43 14.51
CA ASP A 173 2.60 0.73 13.08
C ASP A 173 2.47 -0.55 12.22
N GLY A 174 1.37 -1.28 12.47
CA GLY A 174 0.98 -2.53 11.81
C GLY A 174 1.77 -3.78 12.18
N GLN A 175 2.87 -3.63 12.93
CA GLN A 175 3.72 -4.75 13.30
C GLN A 175 3.58 -5.13 14.78
N CYS A 176 4.04 -6.35 15.10
CA CYS A 176 4.25 -6.83 16.47
C CYS A 176 5.78 -6.82 16.73
N PRO A 177 6.40 -5.65 16.99
CA PRO A 177 7.84 -5.51 17.07
C PRO A 177 8.43 -6.25 18.28
N THR A 178 9.54 -6.96 18.05
CA THR A 178 10.31 -7.63 19.10
C THR A 178 11.80 -7.49 18.84
N ARG A 179 12.60 -7.41 19.91
CA ARG A 179 14.07 -7.44 19.86
C ARG A 179 14.60 -8.63 19.06
N ALA A 180 13.95 -9.80 19.18
CA ALA A 180 14.29 -11.00 18.40
C ALA A 180 13.99 -10.85 16.88
N LYS A 181 12.79 -10.40 16.47
CA LYS A 181 12.49 -10.15 15.05
C LYS A 181 13.45 -9.09 14.48
N HIS A 182 13.75 -8.04 15.24
CA HIS A 182 14.67 -6.99 14.80
C HIS A 182 16.09 -7.56 14.58
N CYS A 183 16.65 -8.31 15.54
CA CYS A 183 17.94 -8.99 15.35
C CYS A 183 17.99 -9.88 14.10
N TRP A 184 16.92 -10.61 13.79
CA TRP A 184 16.84 -11.41 12.56
C TRP A 184 16.78 -10.55 11.28
N ARG A 185 16.08 -9.40 11.29
CA ARG A 185 16.13 -8.45 10.16
C ARG A 185 17.55 -7.90 9.96
N LEU A 186 18.18 -7.46 11.05
CA LEU A 186 19.52 -6.86 11.02
C LEU A 186 20.60 -7.88 10.62
N PHE A 187 20.63 -9.06 11.22
CA PHE A 187 21.73 -10.04 11.12
C PHE A 187 21.34 -11.43 10.58
N GLY A 188 20.13 -11.63 10.03
CA GLY A 188 19.77 -12.86 9.32
C GLY A 188 19.54 -14.08 10.21
N GLU A 189 19.67 -15.28 9.65
CA GLU A 189 19.38 -16.53 10.36
C GLU A 189 20.33 -16.77 11.55
N GLY A 190 19.80 -17.34 12.64
CA GLY A 190 20.57 -17.63 13.86
C GLY A 190 20.81 -16.41 14.77
N ALA A 191 20.52 -15.19 14.31
CA ALA A 191 20.59 -13.98 15.12
C ALA A 191 19.54 -13.99 16.24
N LYS A 192 19.93 -13.55 17.44
CA LYS A 192 19.09 -13.51 18.64
C LYS A 192 19.31 -12.21 19.42
N GLU A 193 18.35 -11.86 20.26
CA GLU A 193 18.52 -10.78 21.24
C GLU A 193 19.75 -11.02 22.13
N GLY A 194 20.56 -9.99 22.34
CA GLY A 194 21.70 -10.05 23.24
C GLY A 194 21.29 -10.10 24.73
N PRO A 195 22.08 -10.72 25.60
CA PRO A 195 21.85 -10.72 27.04
C PRO A 195 21.85 -9.29 27.62
N ASP A 196 21.24 -9.10 28.79
CA ASP A 196 21.04 -7.77 29.41
C ASP A 196 22.34 -6.98 29.61
N LEU A 197 23.45 -7.68 29.87
CA LEU A 197 24.81 -7.12 29.94
C LEU A 197 25.27 -6.40 28.66
N CYS A 198 24.69 -6.71 27.49
CA CYS A 198 24.91 -5.96 26.26
C CYS A 198 24.15 -4.62 26.29
N PHE A 199 22.88 -4.61 26.71
CA PHE A 199 22.08 -3.39 26.83
C PHE A 199 22.61 -2.44 27.93
N ASP A 200 23.32 -2.98 28.92
CA ASP A 200 24.08 -2.21 29.90
C ASP A 200 25.15 -1.30 29.29
N LEU A 201 25.60 -1.57 28.05
CA LEU A 201 26.48 -0.68 27.28
C LEU A 201 25.82 0.68 27.00
N ASN A 202 24.49 0.76 26.92
CA ASN A 202 23.75 1.99 26.65
C ASN A 202 23.87 3.05 27.79
N LYS A 203 24.43 2.68 28.95
CA LYS A 203 24.86 3.60 30.02
C LYS A 203 26.02 4.52 29.58
N ARG A 204 26.78 4.13 28.54
CA ARG A 204 27.96 4.86 28.05
C ARG A 204 27.58 6.17 27.36
N GLY A 205 26.51 6.17 26.56
CA GLY A 205 26.11 7.34 25.76
C GLY A 205 27.16 7.65 24.69
N GLN A 206 27.34 6.73 23.76
CA GLN A 206 28.31 6.80 22.67
C GLN A 206 27.71 6.23 21.37
N ASP A 207 28.49 6.29 20.29
CA ASP A 207 28.10 5.67 19.02
C ASP A 207 27.88 4.15 19.20
N GLY A 208 26.79 3.64 18.63
CA GLY A 208 26.31 2.27 18.82
C GLY A 208 25.95 1.85 20.26
N ALA A 209 25.91 2.76 21.24
CA ALA A 209 25.50 2.46 22.63
C ALA A 209 24.92 3.68 23.37
N ASN A 210 23.67 4.04 23.08
CA ASN A 210 23.01 5.27 23.55
C ASN A 210 21.46 5.14 23.64
N CYS A 211 20.80 6.20 24.11
CA CYS A 211 19.33 6.40 24.05
C CYS A 211 18.97 7.55 23.10
N GLY A 212 19.47 7.49 21.86
CA GLY A 212 19.35 8.56 20.87
C GLY A 212 20.39 9.67 21.06
N ARG A 213 20.13 10.83 20.44
CA ARG A 213 21.09 11.92 20.29
C ARG A 213 20.49 13.28 20.65
N ASP A 214 21.34 14.17 21.15
CA ASP A 214 21.06 15.59 21.32
C ASP A 214 22.08 16.39 20.50
N GLY A 215 21.63 16.93 19.37
CA GLY A 215 22.51 17.50 18.34
C GLY A 215 23.56 16.48 17.85
N GLN A 216 24.83 16.74 18.16
CA GLN A 216 25.93 15.82 17.85
C GLN A 216 26.18 14.78 18.95
N SER A 217 25.79 15.09 20.19
CA SER A 217 26.06 14.28 21.38
C SER A 217 25.15 13.05 21.46
N PHE A 218 25.63 11.99 22.10
CA PHE A 218 24.85 10.77 22.37
C PHE A 218 24.27 10.80 23.78
N ILE A 219 23.01 10.43 23.92
CA ILE A 219 22.30 10.44 25.21
C ILE A 219 22.60 9.14 25.97
N LYS A 220 22.95 9.24 27.25
CA LYS A 220 23.09 8.09 28.15
C LYS A 220 21.70 7.59 28.57
N CYS A 221 21.43 6.30 28.43
CA CYS A 221 20.16 5.75 28.91
C CYS A 221 20.06 5.78 30.45
N SER A 222 18.88 6.12 30.96
CA SER A 222 18.51 5.84 32.36
C SER A 222 18.41 4.32 32.58
N PRO A 223 18.52 3.82 33.83
CA PRO A 223 18.46 2.37 34.10
C PRO A 223 17.20 1.66 33.60
N GLN A 224 16.06 2.36 33.54
CA GLN A 224 14.80 1.82 33.01
C GLN A 224 14.73 1.80 31.47
N ASP A 225 15.57 2.59 30.79
CA ASP A 225 15.51 2.83 29.34
C ASP A 225 16.53 1.98 28.56
N LEU A 226 17.38 1.22 29.25
CA LEU A 226 18.49 0.43 28.66
C LEU A 226 18.04 -0.51 27.54
N LYS A 227 16.88 -1.17 27.71
CA LYS A 227 16.24 -2.07 26.73
C LYS A 227 15.54 -1.35 25.57
N CYS A 228 15.60 -0.02 25.52
CA CYS A 228 15.05 0.83 24.47
C CYS A 228 16.11 1.71 23.77
N GLY A 229 17.38 1.65 24.20
CA GLY A 229 18.49 2.31 23.52
C GLY A 229 18.95 1.56 22.25
N SER A 230 20.25 1.58 22.00
CA SER A 230 20.85 0.82 20.90
C SER A 230 20.59 -0.70 21.05
N MET A 231 20.35 -1.35 19.91
CA MET A 231 19.93 -2.74 19.74
C MET A 231 21.13 -3.69 19.71
N PHE A 232 21.29 -4.51 20.75
CA PHE A 232 22.32 -5.55 20.78
C PHE A 232 21.79 -6.94 20.47
N CYS A 233 22.50 -7.64 19.58
CA CYS A 233 22.23 -8.99 19.12
C CYS A 233 23.42 -9.92 19.38
N VAL A 234 23.18 -11.23 19.31
CA VAL A 234 24.21 -12.27 19.36
C VAL A 234 23.96 -13.33 18.28
N GLY A 235 25.04 -13.88 17.73
CA GLY A 235 24.97 -14.76 16.55
C GLY A 235 24.54 -13.99 15.29
N GLY A 236 24.02 -14.72 14.32
CA GLY A 236 23.64 -14.18 13.01
C GLY A 236 24.77 -14.23 11.97
N GLU A 237 24.36 -13.93 10.75
CA GLU A 237 25.18 -13.62 9.59
C GLU A 237 25.72 -12.17 9.66
N GLU A 238 26.32 -11.71 8.56
CA GLU A 238 26.57 -10.28 8.34
C GLU A 238 25.28 -9.52 7.97
N PRO A 239 25.24 -8.19 8.20
CA PRO A 239 24.07 -7.39 7.90
C PRO A 239 23.95 -7.06 6.41
N ILE A 240 22.72 -7.08 5.90
CA ILE A 240 22.38 -6.63 4.52
C ILE A 240 22.59 -5.13 4.30
N THR A 241 22.67 -4.33 5.36
CA THR A 241 22.78 -2.87 5.30
C THR A 241 23.62 -2.32 6.46
N GLY A 242 24.42 -1.28 6.15
CA GLY A 242 25.23 -0.57 7.14
C GLY A 242 26.56 -1.25 7.49
N LYS A 243 27.25 -0.70 8.50
CA LYS A 243 28.39 -1.36 9.15
C LYS A 243 27.93 -1.95 10.47
N HIS A 244 28.68 -2.89 11.03
CA HIS A 244 28.44 -3.40 12.38
C HIS A 244 29.68 -3.21 13.27
N ALA A 245 29.46 -3.24 14.58
CA ALA A 245 30.49 -3.33 15.61
C ALA A 245 30.20 -4.53 16.53
N VAL A 246 31.24 -5.04 17.18
CA VAL A 246 31.14 -6.13 18.17
C VAL A 246 31.79 -5.68 19.46
N PHE A 247 31.07 -5.81 20.58
CA PHE A 247 31.60 -5.57 21.91
C PHE A 247 31.62 -6.89 22.69
N ASP A 248 32.82 -7.41 22.98
CA ASP A 248 32.97 -8.57 23.86
C ASP A 248 32.74 -8.18 25.33
N VAL A 249 31.64 -8.66 25.91
CA VAL A 249 31.27 -8.41 27.30
C VAL A 249 31.09 -9.75 28.01
N TRP A 250 32.04 -10.09 28.90
CA TRP A 250 32.04 -11.32 29.71
C TRP A 250 31.79 -12.63 28.92
N GLY A 251 32.28 -12.69 27.68
CA GLY A 251 32.14 -13.86 26.80
C GLY A 251 30.92 -13.84 25.88
N ALA A 252 30.09 -12.79 25.91
CA ALA A 252 29.08 -12.52 24.90
C ALA A 252 29.60 -11.49 23.89
N ALA A 253 29.60 -11.87 22.61
CA ALA A 253 29.93 -10.98 21.50
C ALA A 253 28.71 -10.14 21.10
N CYS A 254 28.52 -8.99 21.77
CA CYS A 254 27.39 -8.10 21.55
C CYS A 254 27.52 -7.38 20.19
N ARG A 255 26.82 -7.85 19.15
CA ARG A 255 26.76 -7.25 17.81
C ARG A 255 25.75 -6.10 17.79
N VAL A 256 26.11 -4.98 17.16
CA VAL A 256 25.24 -3.81 16.96
C VAL A 256 25.53 -3.17 15.58
N LEU A 257 24.52 -2.57 14.96
CA LEU A 257 24.73 -1.77 13.73
C LEU A 257 25.34 -0.41 14.06
N VAL A 258 26.03 0.17 13.07
CA VAL A 258 26.59 1.52 13.12
C VAL A 258 26.16 2.24 11.85
N GLU A 259 25.16 3.12 11.97
CA GLU A 259 24.64 3.89 10.86
C GLU A 259 25.55 5.07 10.50
N VAL A 260 25.96 5.14 9.23
CA VAL A 260 26.66 6.31 8.67
C VAL A 260 25.65 7.40 8.25
N ASP A 261 24.51 6.98 7.73
CA ASP A 261 23.38 7.80 7.30
C ASP A 261 22.34 7.85 8.44
N ARG A 262 22.27 8.98 9.15
CA ARG A 262 21.64 9.14 10.49
C ARG A 262 20.11 9.26 10.45
N THR A 263 19.48 8.60 9.50
CA THR A 263 18.07 8.85 9.11
C THR A 263 17.14 7.67 9.36
N ARG A 264 17.67 6.47 9.65
CA ARG A 264 16.90 5.22 9.62
C ARG A 264 16.77 4.57 11.00
N ASN A 265 17.74 4.78 11.88
CA ASN A 265 17.77 4.34 13.28
C ASN A 265 17.60 2.81 13.44
N PHE A 266 18.07 2.02 12.48
CA PHE A 266 18.03 0.56 12.56
C PHE A 266 18.95 -0.01 13.66
N ASP A 267 19.94 0.78 14.09
CA ASP A 267 20.80 0.51 15.25
C ASP A 267 20.08 0.64 16.61
N MET A 268 18.86 1.18 16.64
CA MET A 268 18.05 1.36 17.85
C MET A 268 16.98 0.27 18.00
N VAL A 269 16.51 0.07 19.24
CA VAL A 269 15.36 -0.81 19.50
C VAL A 269 14.09 -0.16 18.93
N PRO A 270 13.29 -0.85 18.08
CA PRO A 270 12.13 -0.24 17.44
C PRO A 270 11.07 0.22 18.43
N ASN A 271 10.37 1.31 18.10
CA ASN A 271 9.18 1.75 18.83
C ASN A 271 8.14 0.61 18.94
N GLY A 272 7.35 0.60 20.00
CA GLY A 272 6.37 -0.45 20.31
C GLY A 272 6.95 -1.73 20.90
N THR A 273 8.25 -2.00 20.71
CA THR A 273 8.91 -3.16 21.30
C THR A 273 8.75 -3.16 22.81
N THR A 274 8.39 -4.28 23.44
CA THR A 274 8.22 -4.33 24.90
C THR A 274 9.54 -4.08 25.64
N CYS A 275 9.45 -3.48 26.83
CA CYS A 275 10.58 -3.21 27.73
C CYS A 275 10.30 -3.56 29.20
N GLY A 276 9.06 -3.90 29.53
CA GLY A 276 8.63 -4.38 30.85
C GLY A 276 7.12 -4.68 30.82
N ASP A 277 6.57 -5.10 31.95
CA ASP A 277 5.13 -5.39 32.07
C ASP A 277 4.29 -4.14 31.78
N ASN A 278 3.38 -4.22 30.79
CA ASN A 278 2.62 -3.08 30.25
C ASN A 278 3.46 -1.90 29.75
N LYS A 279 4.74 -2.13 29.38
CA LYS A 279 5.63 -1.08 28.88
C LYS A 279 6.24 -1.37 27.52
N VAL A 280 6.37 -0.31 26.74
CA VAL A 280 6.92 -0.28 25.37
C VAL A 280 8.03 0.75 25.24
N CYS A 281 8.93 0.52 24.29
CA CYS A 281 9.88 1.51 23.83
C CYS A 281 9.17 2.55 22.96
N LEU A 282 9.38 3.83 23.26
CA LEU A 282 8.95 4.95 22.42
C LEU A 282 10.01 6.05 22.48
N SER A 283 10.58 6.41 21.33
CA SER A 283 11.64 7.43 21.22
C SER A 283 12.80 7.20 22.21
N SER A 284 13.32 5.97 22.22
CA SER A 284 14.38 5.48 23.11
C SER A 284 14.05 5.45 24.62
N LYS A 285 12.77 5.53 25.04
CA LYS A 285 12.37 5.49 26.45
C LYS A 285 11.39 4.36 26.74
N CYS A 286 11.46 3.75 27.91
CA CYS A 286 10.55 2.69 28.35
C CYS A 286 9.31 3.29 29.03
N VAL A 287 8.24 3.47 28.26
CA VAL A 287 6.99 4.14 28.67
C VAL A 287 5.84 3.14 28.85
N ASP A 288 4.81 3.53 29.59
CA ASP A 288 3.59 2.73 29.76
C ASP A 288 2.75 2.71 28.47
N VAL A 289 2.17 1.54 28.15
CA VAL A 289 1.37 1.32 26.93
C VAL A 289 0.13 2.23 26.83
N SER A 290 -0.36 2.77 27.95
CA SER A 290 -1.44 3.77 27.97
C SER A 290 -1.12 5.07 27.22
N VAL A 291 0.14 5.30 26.82
CA VAL A 291 0.54 6.42 25.94
C VAL A 291 -0.23 6.45 24.60
N PHE A 292 -0.70 5.30 24.11
CA PHE A 292 -1.48 5.21 22.86
C PHE A 292 -2.98 5.52 23.03
N GLY A 293 -3.44 5.86 24.25
CA GLY A 293 -4.81 6.26 24.52
C GLY A 293 -5.80 5.10 24.71
N ARG A 294 -7.10 5.39 24.60
CA ARG A 294 -8.19 4.44 24.87
C ARG A 294 -8.90 4.00 23.60
N ARG A 295 -8.80 2.71 23.29
CA ARG A 295 -9.47 2.06 22.15
C ARG A 295 -11.00 2.10 22.26
N GLU A 296 -11.52 2.08 23.48
CA GLU A 296 -12.94 1.82 23.76
C GLU A 296 -13.85 2.90 23.15
N ASP A 297 -13.42 4.15 23.14
CA ASP A 297 -14.24 5.29 22.70
C ASP A 297 -14.33 5.43 21.17
N CYS A 298 -13.42 4.80 20.44
CA CYS A 298 -13.54 4.60 19.01
C CYS A 298 -14.39 3.37 18.67
N ALA A 299 -14.08 2.21 19.28
CA ALA A 299 -14.75 0.94 18.98
C ALA A 299 -16.29 0.99 19.17
N LYS A 300 -16.78 1.76 20.16
CA LYS A 300 -18.22 2.02 20.38
C LYS A 300 -18.95 2.62 19.16
N LYS A 301 -18.24 3.32 18.26
CA LYS A 301 -18.81 3.98 17.08
C LYS A 301 -19.00 3.04 15.88
N CYS A 302 -18.39 1.85 15.92
CA CYS A 302 -18.36 0.91 14.80
C CYS A 302 -19.53 -0.10 14.81
N ASN A 303 -20.59 0.19 15.58
CA ASN A 303 -21.84 -0.59 15.69
C ASN A 303 -21.69 -2.11 15.92
N ASN A 304 -20.54 -2.55 16.47
CA ASN A 304 -20.11 -3.96 16.57
C ASN A 304 -19.89 -4.69 15.22
N ASN A 305 -19.96 -3.96 14.11
CA ASN A 305 -19.73 -4.46 12.75
C ASN A 305 -18.35 -4.04 12.20
N GLY A 306 -17.40 -3.71 13.07
CA GLY A 306 -16.05 -3.30 12.69
C GLY A 306 -15.16 -3.09 13.90
N VAL A 307 -13.88 -2.86 13.63
CA VAL A 307 -12.83 -2.54 14.61
C VAL A 307 -12.29 -1.13 14.37
N CYS A 308 -11.62 -0.55 15.36
CA CYS A 308 -11.02 0.77 15.19
C CYS A 308 -9.57 0.63 14.70
N ASN A 309 -9.27 1.19 13.53
CA ASN A 309 -7.94 1.18 12.91
C ASN A 309 -7.01 2.26 13.51
N HIS A 310 -5.75 2.26 13.07
CA HIS A 310 -4.73 3.24 13.46
C HIS A 310 -5.09 4.71 13.17
N LYS A 311 -6.00 5.01 12.24
CA LYS A 311 -6.48 6.36 11.92
C LYS A 311 -7.55 6.86 12.90
N HIS A 312 -7.93 6.03 13.88
CA HIS A 312 -9.10 6.19 14.75
C HIS A 312 -10.44 6.15 14.00
N GLU A 313 -10.48 5.40 12.90
CA GLU A 313 -11.65 5.19 12.04
C GLU A 313 -12.16 3.74 12.17
N CYS A 314 -13.42 3.51 11.79
CA CYS A 314 -13.99 2.16 11.82
C CYS A 314 -13.65 1.39 10.53
N HIS A 315 -12.72 0.44 10.63
CA HIS A 315 -12.52 -0.59 9.62
C HIS A 315 -13.65 -1.64 9.76
N CYS A 316 -14.51 -1.72 8.76
CA CYS A 316 -15.75 -2.50 8.82
C CYS A 316 -15.59 -3.96 8.39
N ASN A 317 -16.40 -4.83 8.98
CA ASN A 317 -16.54 -6.24 8.59
C ASN A 317 -17.05 -6.37 7.14
N PRO A 318 -16.81 -7.51 6.46
CA PRO A 318 -17.22 -7.74 5.06
C PRO A 318 -18.65 -7.26 4.71
N GLY A 319 -18.74 -6.38 3.70
CA GLY A 319 -20.00 -5.87 3.15
C GLY A 319 -20.66 -4.73 3.95
N TRP A 320 -20.10 -4.32 5.08
CA TRP A 320 -20.51 -3.11 5.83
C TRP A 320 -19.69 -1.90 5.38
N ALA A 321 -20.32 -0.72 5.32
CA ALA A 321 -19.70 0.50 4.84
C ALA A 321 -19.18 1.41 5.98
N PRO A 322 -18.03 2.08 5.79
CA PRO A 322 -17.59 3.17 6.67
C PRO A 322 -18.54 4.39 6.55
N PRO A 323 -18.55 5.33 7.51
CA PRO A 323 -17.61 5.49 8.63
C PRO A 323 -18.05 4.82 9.95
N HIS A 324 -19.23 4.19 10.01
CA HIS A 324 -19.81 3.70 11.27
C HIS A 324 -20.23 2.22 11.25
N CYS A 325 -20.11 1.52 10.10
CA CYS A 325 -20.48 0.12 9.95
C CYS A 325 -21.96 -0.18 10.32
N ASP A 326 -22.84 0.80 10.14
CA ASP A 326 -24.28 0.77 10.39
C ASP A 326 -25.10 0.44 9.13
N VAL A 327 -24.54 0.64 7.94
CA VAL A 327 -25.17 0.36 6.64
C VAL A 327 -24.33 -0.63 5.83
N LYS A 328 -24.98 -1.43 4.97
CA LYS A 328 -24.31 -2.33 4.01
C LYS A 328 -24.28 -1.72 2.61
N TYR A 329 -23.20 -1.97 1.86
CA TYR A 329 -23.06 -1.51 0.47
C TYR A 329 -24.23 -1.92 -0.43
N ALA A 330 -24.74 -3.15 -0.25
CA ALA A 330 -25.88 -3.70 -0.99
C ALA A 330 -27.21 -2.94 -0.79
N ASP A 331 -27.31 -2.10 0.24
CA ASP A 331 -28.50 -1.30 0.55
C ASP A 331 -28.32 0.19 0.15
N ILE A 332 -27.08 0.71 0.15
CA ILE A 332 -26.73 2.04 -0.38
C ILE A 332 -27.14 2.16 -1.86
N ALA A 333 -26.83 1.15 -2.68
CA ALA A 333 -27.18 1.12 -4.11
C ALA A 333 -28.69 1.22 -4.39
N LYS A 334 -29.52 0.70 -3.47
CA LYS A 334 -30.99 0.80 -3.54
C LYS A 334 -31.49 2.18 -3.05
N GLY A 335 -30.84 2.73 -2.03
CA GLY A 335 -31.19 4.05 -1.48
C GLY A 335 -31.00 5.19 -2.50
N GLN A 336 -29.85 5.22 -3.19
CA GLN A 336 -29.56 6.26 -4.18
C GLN A 336 -30.55 6.25 -5.36
N THR A 337 -30.86 5.07 -5.91
CA THR A 337 -31.78 4.95 -7.06
C THR A 337 -33.21 5.40 -6.70
N VAL A 338 -33.70 5.09 -5.50
CA VAL A 338 -35.02 5.56 -5.01
C VAL A 338 -35.02 7.07 -4.77
N MET A 339 -34.00 7.63 -4.11
CA MET A 339 -33.91 9.06 -3.81
C MET A 339 -33.79 9.91 -5.08
N ILE A 340 -32.95 9.51 -6.05
CA ILE A 340 -32.80 10.22 -7.32
C ILE A 340 -34.12 10.18 -8.11
N ALA A 341 -34.79 9.03 -8.19
CA ALA A 341 -36.09 8.92 -8.86
C ALA A 341 -37.15 9.82 -8.23
N GLY A 342 -37.23 9.88 -6.89
CA GLY A 342 -38.15 10.76 -6.16
C GLY A 342 -37.89 12.24 -6.40
N VAL A 343 -36.62 12.67 -6.34
CA VAL A 343 -36.23 14.08 -6.59
C VAL A 343 -36.48 14.48 -8.05
N CYS A 344 -36.12 13.63 -9.02
CA CYS A 344 -36.40 13.89 -10.44
C CYS A 344 -37.91 13.96 -10.74
N ALA A 345 -38.74 13.12 -10.12
CA ALA A 345 -40.20 13.18 -10.23
C ALA A 345 -40.77 14.48 -9.61
N GLY A 346 -40.28 14.90 -8.45
CA GLY A 346 -40.66 16.16 -7.81
C GLY A 346 -40.30 17.39 -8.66
N ILE A 347 -39.09 17.44 -9.21
CA ILE A 347 -38.66 18.52 -10.11
C ILE A 347 -39.48 18.52 -11.41
N SER A 348 -39.74 17.34 -11.99
CA SER A 348 -40.51 17.21 -13.24
C SER A 348 -41.95 17.68 -13.06
N THR A 349 -42.60 17.30 -11.96
CA THR A 349 -43.97 17.75 -11.65
C THR A 349 -44.03 19.26 -11.35
N LEU A 350 -43.06 19.82 -10.63
CA LEU A 350 -42.95 21.27 -10.42
C LEU A 350 -42.75 22.04 -11.73
N LEU A 351 -41.90 21.55 -12.65
CA LEU A 351 -41.69 22.17 -13.97
C LEU A 351 -42.97 22.13 -14.83
N VAL A 352 -43.70 21.00 -14.85
CA VAL A 352 -44.98 20.90 -15.55
C VAL A 352 -46.01 21.86 -14.97
N VAL A 353 -46.13 21.95 -13.63
CA VAL A 353 -47.03 22.91 -12.97
C VAL A 353 -46.65 24.36 -13.31
N ALA A 354 -45.37 24.71 -13.29
CA ALA A 354 -44.89 26.04 -13.67
C ALA A 354 -45.22 26.38 -15.14
N LEU A 355 -45.05 25.43 -16.07
CA LEU A 355 -45.40 25.60 -17.49
C LEU A 355 -46.92 25.74 -17.69
N VAL A 356 -47.75 25.00 -16.96
CA VAL A 356 -49.21 25.14 -16.99
C VAL A 356 -49.64 26.51 -16.47
N ILE A 357 -49.07 26.99 -15.35
CA ILE A 357 -49.35 28.32 -14.80
C ILE A 357 -48.92 29.42 -15.81
N ALA A 358 -47.72 29.31 -16.38
CA ALA A 358 -47.24 30.23 -17.40
C ALA A 358 -48.13 30.24 -18.65
N GLY A 359 -48.58 29.06 -19.10
CA GLY A 359 -49.54 28.89 -20.18
C GLY A 359 -50.87 29.60 -19.88
N LEU A 360 -51.47 29.35 -18.72
CA LEU A 360 -52.72 30.00 -18.28
C LEU A 360 -52.58 31.53 -18.16
N MET A 361 -51.43 32.04 -17.69
CA MET A 361 -51.15 33.47 -17.68
C MET A 361 -51.00 34.04 -19.10
N CYS A 362 -50.33 33.33 -20.01
CA CYS A 362 -50.21 33.73 -21.42
C CYS A 362 -51.58 33.71 -22.15
N CYS A 363 -52.42 32.70 -21.93
CA CYS A 363 -53.77 32.65 -22.47
C CYS A 363 -54.65 33.79 -21.94
N ARG A 364 -54.61 34.08 -20.63
CA ARG A 364 -55.29 35.26 -20.05
C ARG A 364 -54.77 36.58 -20.65
N LYS A 365 -53.45 36.69 -20.88
CA LYS A 365 -52.81 37.88 -21.48
C LYS A 365 -53.11 38.04 -22.98
N SER A 366 -53.27 36.95 -23.73
CA SER A 366 -53.81 36.97 -25.11
C SER A 366 -55.24 37.49 -25.12
N ASN A 367 -56.13 36.88 -24.33
CA ASN A 367 -57.55 37.25 -24.30
C ASN A 367 -57.77 38.75 -23.98
N ILE A 368 -56.90 39.34 -23.13
CA ILE A 368 -56.84 40.78 -22.89
C ILE A 368 -56.27 41.54 -24.11
N ARG A 369 -55.13 41.11 -24.68
CA ARG A 369 -54.46 41.79 -25.80
C ARG A 369 -55.29 41.83 -27.08
N ASP A 370 -56.02 40.76 -27.38
CA ASP A 370 -56.89 40.66 -28.57
C ASP A 370 -58.07 41.66 -28.47
N ARG A 371 -58.50 41.99 -27.25
CA ARG A 371 -59.50 43.06 -26.99
C ARG A 371 -58.95 44.48 -27.21
N HIS A 372 -57.63 44.66 -27.28
CA HIS A 372 -56.98 45.96 -27.54
C HIS A 372 -56.51 46.14 -29.00
N MET A 373 -56.28 45.06 -29.75
CA MET A 373 -55.72 45.15 -31.12
C MET A 373 -56.70 45.59 -32.22
N TYR A 374 -57.98 45.82 -31.92
CA TYR A 374 -58.95 46.37 -32.89
C TYR A 374 -58.82 47.89 -33.12
N LYS A 375 -57.97 48.62 -32.36
CA LYS A 375 -57.83 50.09 -32.46
C LYS A 375 -56.38 50.59 -32.63
N ARG A 376 -55.68 50.18 -33.70
CA ARG A 376 -54.68 51.02 -34.41
C ARG A 376 -54.25 50.41 -35.76
N LYS A 377 -54.64 51.08 -36.86
CA LYS A 377 -54.01 51.01 -38.20
C LYS A 377 -53.52 52.42 -38.58
N LYS A 378 -52.63 52.50 -39.58
CA LYS A 378 -51.72 53.64 -39.91
C LYS A 378 -50.49 53.65 -38.96
N GLN A 379 -49.25 53.84 -39.41
CA GLN A 379 -48.70 54.14 -40.75
C GLN A 379 -47.24 53.60 -40.89
N SER A 380 -46.65 53.71 -42.08
CA SER A 380 -45.26 53.35 -42.46
C SER A 380 -44.82 54.25 -43.65
N PRO A 381 -43.59 54.20 -44.23
CA PRO A 381 -42.26 53.65 -43.84
C PRO A 381 -41.20 54.83 -43.80
N PRO A 382 -39.91 54.82 -44.27
CA PRO A 382 -38.92 53.77 -44.61
C PRO A 382 -37.42 53.96 -44.16
N CYS A 383 -36.63 52.88 -44.28
CA CYS A 383 -35.18 52.71 -44.62
C CYS A 383 -34.05 53.69 -44.18
N LYS A 384 -32.90 53.11 -43.72
CA LYS A 384 -31.53 53.32 -44.30
C LYS A 384 -30.44 52.35 -43.75
N LEU A 385 -29.22 52.44 -44.32
CA LEU A 385 -28.06 51.52 -44.17
C LEU A 385 -27.02 51.93 -43.09
N ASN A 386 -26.06 51.02 -42.82
CA ASN A 386 -24.83 51.23 -42.03
C ASN A 386 -23.96 52.42 -42.52
N PRO A 387 -23.03 52.92 -41.68
CA PRO A 387 -21.61 52.60 -41.93
C PRO A 387 -20.73 52.43 -40.66
N VAL A 388 -19.42 52.26 -40.87
CA VAL A 388 -18.32 52.12 -39.90
C VAL A 388 -17.36 53.32 -40.07
N PHE A 389 -16.66 53.83 -39.01
CA PHE A 389 -15.21 54.17 -39.02
C PHE A 389 -14.64 54.86 -37.73
N GLN A 390 -13.34 54.58 -37.49
CA GLN A 390 -12.23 55.27 -36.77
C GLN A 390 -12.38 56.27 -35.59
N GLU A 391 -11.77 55.90 -34.45
CA GLU A 391 -10.43 56.35 -33.94
C GLU A 391 -10.12 57.84 -33.58
N LYS A 392 -9.64 58.08 -32.34
CA LYS A 392 -8.32 58.70 -31.95
C LYS A 392 -8.31 59.31 -30.53
N ALA A 393 -7.13 59.22 -29.89
CA ALA A 393 -6.89 59.50 -28.47
C ALA A 393 -6.25 60.88 -28.20
N VAL A 394 -6.19 61.25 -26.91
CA VAL A 394 -5.25 62.25 -26.34
C VAL A 394 -4.62 61.67 -25.07
N ARG A 395 -3.38 62.06 -24.75
CA ARG A 395 -2.59 61.64 -23.57
C ARG A 395 -2.79 62.59 -22.38
N ASP A 396 -2.30 62.21 -21.19
CA ASP A 396 -1.19 62.99 -20.60
C ASP A 396 -0.28 62.18 -19.64
N ARG A 397 1.00 62.57 -19.50
CA ARG A 397 1.99 62.07 -18.50
C ARG A 397 3.36 62.81 -18.56
N PRO A 398 3.87 63.30 -17.40
CA PRO A 398 5.31 63.36 -17.07
C PRO A 398 5.76 62.11 -16.26
N GLN A 399 6.95 61.49 -16.40
CA GLN A 399 8.33 61.99 -16.46
C GLN A 399 8.80 62.60 -15.11
N ILE A 400 9.93 62.21 -14.50
CA ILE A 400 11.01 61.25 -14.91
C ILE A 400 11.62 60.55 -13.66
N SER A 401 12.43 59.48 -13.79
CA SER A 401 13.89 59.49 -13.49
C SER A 401 14.52 58.08 -13.55
N GLN A 402 15.86 58.01 -13.50
CA GLN A 402 16.76 56.83 -13.34
C GLN A 402 18.01 57.30 -12.51
N PRO A 403 18.99 56.47 -12.05
CA PRO A 403 19.59 55.32 -12.74
C PRO A 403 19.98 54.09 -11.86
N THR A 404 20.74 53.17 -12.48
CA THR A 404 21.12 51.81 -12.04
C THR A 404 22.46 51.73 -11.31
N LEU A 405 22.63 50.72 -10.43
CA LEU A 405 23.88 50.00 -10.23
C LEU A 405 23.59 48.49 -10.05
N MET A 406 24.54 47.64 -10.45
CA MET A 406 24.50 46.19 -10.23
C MET A 406 25.40 45.81 -9.05
N GLU A 407 25.01 44.81 -8.26
CA GLU A 407 25.79 43.58 -8.10
C GLU A 407 24.93 42.46 -7.49
N SER A 408 25.41 41.22 -7.57
CA SER A 408 24.67 39.97 -7.33
C SER A 408 24.48 39.61 -5.84
N THR A 409 23.28 39.18 -5.44
CA THR A 409 23.12 38.04 -4.50
C THR A 409 21.68 37.50 -4.48
N SER A 410 21.52 36.19 -4.28
CA SER A 410 20.25 35.46 -4.42
C SER A 410 19.42 35.45 -3.13
N SER A 411 18.29 36.17 -3.12
CA SER A 411 17.18 35.85 -2.21
C SER A 411 15.83 36.39 -2.68
N ARG A 412 14.95 35.49 -3.16
CA ARG A 412 13.49 35.56 -2.92
C ARG A 412 12.75 34.32 -3.40
N VAL A 413 12.20 33.60 -2.43
CA VAL A 413 10.84 33.02 -2.40
C VAL A 413 10.22 32.77 -3.78
N CYS A 414 10.25 31.51 -4.24
CA CYS A 414 9.27 31.03 -5.21
C CYS A 414 7.92 30.92 -4.52
N SER A 415 6.99 31.83 -4.80
CA SER A 415 5.57 31.61 -4.52
C SER A 415 5.11 30.37 -5.30
N PRO A 416 4.30 29.47 -4.72
CA PRO A 416 3.73 28.36 -5.47
C PRO A 416 2.78 28.90 -6.56
N LEU A 417 2.97 28.45 -7.80
CA LEU A 417 1.99 28.65 -8.86
C LEU A 417 0.77 27.78 -8.56
N VAL A 418 -0.24 28.37 -7.93
CA VAL A 418 -1.53 27.71 -7.67
C VAL A 418 -2.29 27.58 -8.99
N VAL A 419 -2.01 26.51 -9.73
CA VAL A 419 -2.88 26.04 -10.80
C VAL A 419 -4.10 25.41 -10.14
N ALA A 420 -5.28 25.99 -10.37
CA ALA A 420 -6.53 25.43 -9.89
C ALA A 420 -6.89 24.19 -10.72
N VAL A 421 -6.59 23.00 -10.19
CA VAL A 421 -6.96 21.72 -10.81
C VAL A 421 -8.44 21.43 -10.54
N THR A 422 -9.24 21.34 -11.61
CA THR A 422 -10.65 20.95 -11.55
C THR A 422 -10.80 19.49 -11.09
N PRO A 423 -11.78 19.14 -10.23
CA PRO A 423 -11.98 17.75 -9.81
C PRO A 423 -12.27 16.79 -10.99
N CYS A 424 -11.40 15.82 -11.22
CA CYS A 424 -11.47 14.88 -12.33
C CYS A 424 -12.48 13.71 -12.12
N ARG A 425 -13.77 14.02 -11.96
CA ARG A 425 -14.87 13.10 -12.33
C ARG A 425 -16.22 13.79 -12.45
N PRO A 426 -16.93 13.65 -13.59
CA PRO A 426 -18.39 13.59 -13.61
C PRO A 426 -18.88 12.27 -12.98
N SER A 427 -20.11 12.22 -12.50
CA SER A 427 -20.73 10.97 -12.01
C SER A 427 -20.84 9.92 -13.14
N PRO A 428 -20.76 8.61 -12.83
CA PRO A 428 -20.98 7.55 -13.81
C PRO A 428 -22.35 7.68 -14.50
N GLN A 429 -22.39 7.51 -15.82
CA GLN A 429 -23.65 7.41 -16.56
C GLN A 429 -24.21 5.99 -16.41
N PRO A 430 -25.54 5.81 -16.28
CA PRO A 430 -26.15 4.49 -16.23
C PRO A 430 -26.02 3.77 -17.59
N PRO A 431 -25.94 2.42 -17.60
CA PRO A 431 -25.80 1.68 -18.85
C PRO A 431 -27.02 1.87 -19.77
N PRO A 432 -26.82 1.88 -21.10
CA PRO A 432 -27.91 1.99 -22.07
C PRO A 432 -28.84 0.76 -21.95
N LYS A 433 -30.15 0.99 -21.92
CA LYS A 433 -31.13 -0.09 -21.91
C LYS A 433 -31.17 -0.78 -23.29
N PRO A 434 -31.23 -2.12 -23.36
CA PRO A 434 -31.45 -2.81 -24.63
C PRO A 434 -32.83 -2.46 -25.19
N SER A 435 -32.86 -2.03 -26.46
CA SER A 435 -34.09 -1.69 -27.17
C SER A 435 -34.91 -2.94 -27.48
N SER A 436 -36.15 -3.00 -26.98
CA SER A 436 -37.07 -4.10 -27.26
C SER A 436 -37.59 -4.04 -28.71
N VAL A 437 -37.05 -4.88 -29.59
CA VAL A 437 -37.62 -5.13 -30.93
C VAL A 437 -38.55 -6.34 -30.84
N SER A 438 -39.86 -6.10 -31.01
CA SER A 438 -40.87 -7.16 -31.07
C SER A 438 -41.24 -7.44 -32.52
N SER A 439 -40.93 -8.64 -33.01
CA SER A 439 -41.43 -9.15 -34.29
C SER A 439 -41.56 -10.68 -34.25
N THR A 440 -42.76 -11.14 -33.88
CA THR A 440 -43.18 -12.54 -33.93
C THR A 440 -43.55 -12.96 -35.36
N SER A 441 -43.09 -14.12 -35.80
CA SER A 441 -43.73 -14.92 -36.86
C SER A 441 -43.49 -16.41 -36.59
N GLU A 442 -44.56 -17.20 -36.59
CA GLU A 442 -44.53 -18.61 -36.22
C GLU A 442 -44.24 -19.52 -37.43
N THR A 443 -43.47 -20.59 -37.20
CA THR A 443 -43.67 -21.87 -37.92
C THR A 443 -43.37 -23.01 -36.97
N GLU A 444 -44.31 -23.96 -36.82
CA GLU A 444 -44.14 -25.18 -36.01
C GLU A 444 -43.65 -26.37 -36.89
N PRO A 445 -43.56 -27.64 -36.43
CA PRO A 445 -42.27 -28.27 -36.20
C PRO A 445 -41.92 -29.39 -37.19
N MET A 446 -40.63 -29.70 -37.33
CA MET A 446 -40.17 -30.98 -37.88
C MET A 446 -39.01 -31.59 -37.09
N LYS A 447 -39.08 -32.91 -36.93
CA LYS A 447 -38.14 -33.76 -36.18
C LYS A 447 -37.41 -34.72 -37.12
N PRO A 448 -36.07 -34.71 -37.13
CA PRO A 448 -35.28 -35.86 -37.60
C PRO A 448 -34.75 -36.71 -36.43
N VAL A 449 -34.43 -37.97 -36.72
CA VAL A 449 -33.61 -38.88 -35.88
C VAL A 449 -32.60 -39.60 -36.82
N PRO A 450 -31.70 -40.49 -36.38
CA PRO A 450 -30.26 -40.28 -36.53
C PRO A 450 -29.59 -41.13 -37.64
N PRO A 451 -28.34 -40.84 -38.02
CA PRO A 451 -27.41 -41.83 -38.58
C PRO A 451 -26.74 -42.65 -37.47
N SER A 452 -26.14 -43.80 -37.80
CA SER A 452 -25.81 -44.85 -36.82
C SER A 452 -24.43 -45.50 -36.99
N LYS A 453 -23.90 -46.01 -35.86
CA LYS A 453 -22.90 -47.10 -35.72
C LYS A 453 -21.42 -46.76 -36.01
N PRO A 454 -20.44 -47.56 -35.49
CA PRO A 454 -19.37 -46.97 -34.68
C PRO A 454 -17.94 -47.29 -35.13
N LEU A 455 -16.96 -46.71 -34.42
CA LEU A 455 -15.55 -47.11 -34.42
C LEU A 455 -15.06 -47.47 -32.99
N SER A 456 -13.95 -48.20 -32.93
CA SER A 456 -13.56 -49.06 -31.80
C SER A 456 -12.94 -48.34 -30.59
N PRO A 457 -13.09 -48.89 -29.36
CA PRO A 457 -12.43 -48.35 -28.17
C PRO A 457 -10.92 -48.63 -28.16
N LEU A 458 -10.12 -47.67 -27.72
CA LEU A 458 -8.67 -47.82 -27.53
C LEU A 458 -8.35 -48.46 -26.16
N ASN A 459 -7.25 -49.19 -26.09
CA ASN A 459 -6.87 -50.01 -24.92
C ASN A 459 -6.63 -49.20 -23.64
N LYS A 460 -7.01 -49.79 -22.50
CA LYS A 460 -6.81 -49.26 -21.15
C LYS A 460 -5.79 -50.13 -20.39
N PRO A 461 -4.65 -49.58 -19.93
CA PRO A 461 -3.74 -50.31 -19.06
C PRO A 461 -4.44 -50.72 -17.75
N GLN A 462 -4.16 -51.94 -17.28
CA GLN A 462 -4.75 -52.48 -16.06
C GLN A 462 -3.86 -52.18 -14.84
N ASN A 463 -4.46 -51.59 -13.79
CA ASN A 463 -3.91 -51.68 -12.44
C ASN A 463 -4.39 -52.98 -11.78
N PRO A 464 -3.51 -53.82 -11.20
CA PRO A 464 -3.90 -54.79 -10.19
C PRO A 464 -4.37 -54.05 -8.93
N GLY A 465 -5.57 -54.37 -8.44
CA GLY A 465 -6.18 -53.66 -7.32
C GLY A 465 -5.83 -54.23 -5.93
N THR A 466 -5.68 -53.36 -4.94
CA THR A 466 -5.59 -53.71 -3.51
C THR A 466 -6.82 -53.17 -2.79
N LYS A 467 -7.39 -53.93 -1.84
CA LYS A 467 -8.67 -53.59 -1.18
C LYS A 467 -8.56 -52.35 -0.26
N PRO A 468 -9.66 -51.59 -0.05
CA PRO A 468 -9.68 -50.45 0.86
C PRO A 468 -9.38 -50.84 2.32
N ARG A 469 -8.73 -49.92 3.06
CA ARG A 469 -8.44 -50.04 4.50
C ARG A 469 -9.36 -49.09 5.28
N PRO A 470 -9.78 -49.40 6.52
CA PRO A 470 -10.63 -48.50 7.32
C PRO A 470 -9.98 -47.12 7.59
N PRO A 471 -10.78 -46.07 7.87
CA PRO A 471 -10.28 -44.72 8.10
C PRO A 471 -9.41 -44.62 9.37
N ALA A 472 -8.56 -43.59 9.40
CA ALA A 472 -7.58 -43.39 10.47
C ALA A 472 -8.21 -42.89 11.79
N VAL A 473 -7.71 -43.41 12.91
CA VAL A 473 -8.03 -42.96 14.27
C VAL A 473 -7.17 -41.73 14.61
N PRO A 474 -7.70 -40.68 15.28
CA PRO A 474 -6.92 -39.50 15.66
C PRO A 474 -5.75 -39.84 16.63
N PRO A 475 -4.68 -39.03 16.64
CA PRO A 475 -3.45 -39.35 17.37
C PRO A 475 -3.64 -39.32 18.89
N VAL A 476 -3.18 -40.38 19.55
CA VAL A 476 -3.16 -40.48 21.02
C VAL A 476 -2.02 -39.64 21.60
N LYS A 477 -2.31 -38.94 22.70
CA LYS A 477 -1.37 -38.07 23.42
C LYS A 477 -0.13 -38.86 23.90
N PRO A 478 1.11 -38.37 23.68
CA PRO A 478 2.31 -39.10 24.12
C PRO A 478 2.37 -39.28 25.64
N SER A 479 2.69 -40.50 26.08
CA SER A 479 3.07 -40.78 27.47
C SER A 479 4.42 -40.12 27.81
N PRO A 480 4.63 -39.65 29.06
CA PRO A 480 5.88 -39.01 29.45
C PRO A 480 7.08 -39.99 29.35
N PRO A 481 8.28 -39.50 28.99
CA PRO A 481 9.47 -40.34 28.89
C PRO A 481 9.89 -40.89 30.26
N ARG A 482 10.44 -42.11 30.28
CA ARG A 482 11.01 -42.69 31.51
C ARG A 482 12.20 -41.85 31.99
N VAL A 483 12.22 -41.52 33.28
CA VAL A 483 13.32 -40.80 33.91
C VAL A 483 14.62 -41.61 33.80
N ALA A 484 15.57 -41.11 33.00
CA ALA A 484 16.93 -41.63 32.99
C ALA A 484 17.62 -41.24 34.32
N ARG A 485 18.11 -42.23 35.07
CA ARG A 485 18.97 -41.97 36.23
C ARG A 485 20.32 -41.42 35.73
N PHE A 486 20.50 -40.11 35.81
CA PHE A 486 21.83 -39.50 35.69
C PHE A 486 22.76 -40.09 36.75
N LYS A 487 23.92 -40.60 36.34
CA LYS A 487 25.06 -40.75 37.25
C LYS A 487 25.63 -39.34 37.50
N PRO A 488 26.02 -38.99 38.75
CA PRO A 488 26.75 -37.75 38.99
C PRO A 488 28.12 -37.79 38.29
N PRO A 489 28.67 -36.63 37.89
CA PRO A 489 30.03 -36.55 37.35
C PRO A 489 31.08 -36.88 38.43
N PRO A 490 32.29 -37.31 38.03
CA PRO A 490 33.40 -37.48 38.98
C PRO A 490 33.82 -36.12 39.58
N PRO A 491 34.39 -36.11 40.80
CA PRO A 491 34.88 -34.88 41.43
C PRO A 491 36.08 -34.28 40.66
N PRO A 492 36.30 -32.95 40.74
CA PRO A 492 37.44 -32.30 40.11
C PRO A 492 38.78 -32.74 40.74
N PRO A 493 39.89 -32.70 39.98
CA PRO A 493 41.22 -32.98 40.53
C PRO A 493 41.63 -31.93 41.57
N PRO A 494 42.48 -32.30 42.55
CA PRO A 494 42.94 -31.37 43.58
C PRO A 494 43.78 -30.23 42.98
N PRO A 495 43.76 -29.03 43.60
CA PRO A 495 44.48 -27.87 43.08
C PRO A 495 46.00 -28.10 43.10
N GLN A 496 46.68 -27.73 42.02
CA GLN A 496 48.13 -27.84 41.92
C GLN A 496 48.83 -26.95 42.96
N ALA A 497 49.89 -27.47 43.57
CA ALA A 497 50.64 -26.74 44.60
C ALA A 497 51.34 -25.51 44.00
N LYS A 498 51.21 -24.35 44.66
CA LYS A 498 51.91 -23.12 44.27
C LYS A 498 53.43 -23.33 44.33
N PRO A 499 54.22 -22.87 43.35
CA PRO A 499 55.67 -22.98 43.40
C PRO A 499 56.24 -22.20 44.58
N ARG A 500 57.17 -22.81 45.33
CA ARG A 500 57.93 -22.12 46.38
C ARG A 500 58.94 -21.17 45.76
N PHE A 501 58.84 -19.88 46.07
CA PHE A 501 59.94 -18.95 45.82
C PHE A 501 61.12 -19.29 46.73
N ILE A 502 62.26 -19.64 46.13
CA ILE A 502 63.55 -19.70 46.80
C ILE A 502 64.18 -18.32 46.65
N ARG A 503 64.58 -17.68 47.76
CA ARG A 503 65.44 -16.49 47.71
C ARG A 503 66.89 -16.95 47.48
N PRO A 504 67.65 -16.32 46.57
CA PRO A 504 69.10 -16.43 46.59
C PRO A 504 69.66 -15.75 47.86
N ALA A 505 70.88 -16.11 48.22
CA ALA A 505 71.69 -15.45 49.24
C ALA A 505 72.63 -14.41 48.59
#